data_AF-A0AAW8AQI6-F1
#
_entry.id   AF-A0AAW8AQI6-F1
#
_cell.length_a   1.000
_cell.length_b   1.000
_cell.length_c   1.000
_cell.angle_alpha   90.00
_cell.angle_beta   90.00
_cell.angle_gamma   90.00
#
_symmetry.space_group_name_H-M   'P 1'
#
loop_
_entity.id
_entity.type
_entity.pdbx_description
1 polymer ?
#
loop_
_entity_poly.entity_id
_entity_poly.type
_entity_poly.pdbx_seq_one_letter_code
_entity_poly.pdbx_strand_id
1 'polypeptide(L)' 'AGGAILPRVIAERYQPRYRFTIITLQDRWAMRRLCLCYQDDDRLSPAMGRLLEWLRQP' A
#
# COMPACT_ATOMS: atom_id res chain seq x y z
N ALA A 1 -8.35 24.76 10.76
CA ALA A 1 -8.55 23.31 10.55
C ALA A 1 -7.24 22.72 10.04
N GLY A 2 -6.84 21.55 10.53
CA GLY A 2 -5.63 20.85 10.07
C GLY A 2 -5.98 19.75 9.07
N GLY A 3 -5.01 19.37 8.25
CA GLY A 3 -5.10 18.22 7.34
C GLY A 3 -3.85 17.36 7.45
N ALA A 4 -3.96 16.10 7.02
CA ALA A 4 -2.84 15.17 6.94
C ALA A 4 -2.88 14.42 5.62
N ILE A 5 -1.71 14.09 5.08
CA ILE A 5 -1.57 13.21 3.91
C ILE A 5 -1.24 11.82 4.43
N LEU A 6 -2.06 10.85 4.05
CA LEU A 6 -1.92 9.46 4.47
C LEU A 6 -2.44 8.52 3.37
N PRO A 7 -1.98 7.25 3.33
CA PRO A 7 -2.57 6.25 2.45
C PRO A 7 -4.06 6.04 2.77
N ARG A 8 -4.88 5.85 1.73
CA ARG A 8 -6.35 5.69 1.85
C ARG A 8 -6.75 4.63 2.88
N VAL A 9 -6.10 3.48 2.87
CA VAL A 9 -6.36 2.37 3.81
C VAL A 9 -6.17 2.76 5.28
N ILE A 10 -5.26 3.70 5.56
CA ILE A 10 -5.05 4.21 6.92
C ILE A 10 -6.16 5.19 7.28
N ALA A 11 -6.55 6.08 6.35
CA ALA A 11 -7.66 7.00 6.57
C ALA A 11 -8.98 6.25 6.82
N GLU A 12 -9.28 5.24 6.00
CA GLU A 12 -10.47 4.40 6.16
C GLU A 12 -10.48 3.66 7.50
N ARG A 13 -9.32 3.17 7.97
CA ARG A 13 -9.19 2.53 9.29
C ARG A 13 -9.58 3.46 10.44
N TYR A 14 -9.35 4.77 10.32
CA TYR A 14 -9.61 5.75 11.38
C TYR A 14 -10.98 6.44 11.29
N GLN A 15 -11.70 6.30 10.16
CA GLN A 15 -13.04 6.87 10.01
C GLN A 15 -14.03 6.48 11.13
N PRO A 16 -14.06 5.22 11.62
CA PRO A 16 -14.96 4.86 12.71
C PRO A 16 -14.66 5.58 14.02
N ARG A 17 -13.42 6.04 14.22
CA ARG A 17 -12.94 6.60 15.49
C ARG A 17 -12.97 8.13 15.53
N TYR A 18 -12.82 8.80 14.39
CA TYR A 18 -12.70 10.25 14.34
C TYR A 18 -13.55 10.82 13.21
N ARG A 19 -14.10 12.02 13.45
CA ARG A 19 -14.91 12.73 12.46
C ARG A 19 -14.02 13.52 11.51
N PHE A 20 -13.83 13.02 10.29
CA PHE A 20 -13.13 13.70 9.20
C PHE A 20 -13.62 13.20 7.84
N THR A 21 -13.35 13.98 6.80
CA THR A 21 -13.62 13.63 5.41
C THR A 21 -12.34 13.17 4.73
N ILE A 22 -12.44 12.14 3.89
CA ILE A 22 -11.34 11.67 3.06
C ILE A 22 -11.45 12.34 1.69
N ILE A 23 -10.35 12.97 1.24
CA ILE A 23 -10.22 13.54 -0.10
C ILE A 23 -9.10 12.80 -0.81
N THR A 24 -9.39 12.18 -1.96
CA THR A 24 -8.40 11.46 -2.75
C THR A 24 -7.54 12.43 -3.56
N LEU A 25 -6.22 12.36 -3.37
CA LEU A 25 -5.26 13.07 -4.21
C LEU A 25 -5.09 12.31 -5.53
N GLN A 26 -5.22 13.02 -6.65
CA GLN A 26 -5.11 12.44 -8.00
C GLN A 26 -3.78 12.78 -8.69
N ASP A 27 -2.95 13.59 -8.04
CA ASP A 27 -1.63 13.94 -8.56
C ASP A 27 -0.74 12.71 -8.71
N ARG A 28 0.09 12.70 -9.76
CA ARG A 28 1.00 11.57 -10.04
C ARG A 28 1.91 11.23 -8.86
N TRP A 29 2.34 12.23 -8.08
CA TRP A 29 3.19 12.02 -6.91
C TRP A 29 2.46 11.30 -5.75
N ALA A 30 1.13 11.40 -5.70
CA ALA A 30 0.30 10.80 -4.65
C ALA A 30 -0.17 9.36 -5.00
N MET A 31 0.02 8.94 -6.25
CA MET A 31 -0.30 7.58 -6.70
C MET A 31 0.72 6.59 -6.12
N ARG A 32 0.30 5.82 -5.12
CA ARG A 32 1.16 4.83 -4.45
C ARG A 32 1.35 3.59 -5.32
N ARG A 33 2.61 3.21 -5.54
CA ARG A 33 3.00 1.89 -6.08
C ARG A 33 3.63 1.06 -4.96
N LEU A 34 3.07 -0.12 -4.69
CA LEU A 34 3.70 -1.09 -3.79
C LEU A 34 4.65 -1.94 -4.59
N CYS A 35 5.90 -2.05 -4.12
CA CYS A 35 6.94 -2.83 -4.77
C CYS A 35 7.39 -3.95 -3.84
N LEU A 36 7.56 -5.14 -4.40
CA LEU A 36 8.19 -6.27 -3.73
C LEU A 36 9.67 -6.24 -4.12
N CYS A 37 10.56 -6.00 -3.16
CA CYS A 37 11.99 -5.83 -3.42
C CYS A 37 12.75 -7.06 -2.91
N TYR A 38 13.53 -7.66 -3.80
CA TYR A 38 14.42 -8.78 -3.55
C TYR A 38 15.60 -8.69 -4.51
N GLN A 39 16.68 -9.41 -4.26
CA GLN A 39 17.92 -9.25 -5.01
C GLN A 39 17.78 -9.75 -6.46
N ASP A 40 17.43 -11.01 -6.63
CA ASP A 40 17.17 -11.68 -7.90
C ASP A 40 16.28 -12.91 -7.65
N ASP A 41 15.67 -13.45 -8.70
CA ASP A 41 14.72 -14.56 -8.56
C ASP A 41 15.39 -15.83 -8.02
N ASP A 42 16.67 -16.07 -8.36
CA ASP A 42 17.42 -17.27 -7.98
C ASP A 42 17.80 -17.29 -6.50
N ARG A 43 17.87 -16.11 -5.85
CA ARG A 43 18.15 -15.96 -4.42
C ARG A 43 16.93 -16.12 -3.52
N LEU A 44 15.74 -16.25 -4.09
CA LEU A 44 14.53 -16.49 -3.30
C LEU A 44 14.52 -17.93 -2.79
N SER A 45 14.27 -18.09 -1.49
CA SER A 45 13.94 -19.42 -0.98
C SER A 45 12.64 -19.92 -1.63
N PRO A 46 12.44 -21.25 -1.77
CA PRO A 46 11.21 -21.79 -2.34
C PRO A 46 9.94 -21.33 -1.61
N ALA A 47 10.03 -21.04 -0.31
CA ALA A 47 8.92 -20.48 0.46
C ALA A 47 8.61 -19.03 0.05
N MET A 48 9.64 -18.20 -0.13
CA MET A 48 9.48 -16.82 -0.57
C MET A 48 9.00 -16.72 -2.02
N GLY A 49 9.46 -17.61 -2.90
CA GLY A 49 8.96 -17.71 -4.28
C GLY A 49 7.45 -17.93 -4.32
N ARG A 50 6.95 -18.93 -3.59
CA ARG A 50 5.49 -19.18 -3.47
C ARG A 50 4.72 -18.01 -2.88
N LEU A 51 5.29 -17.32 -1.89
CA LEU A 51 4.68 -16.12 -1.32
C LEU A 51 4.55 -15.01 -2.37
N LEU A 52 5.60 -14.78 -3.17
CA LEU A 52 5.57 -13.76 -4.22
C LEU A 52 4.56 -14.10 -5.33
N GLU A 53 4.46 -15.36 -5.73
CA GLU A 53 3.42 -15.82 -6.66
C GLU A 53 2.02 -15.54 -6.13
N TRP A 54 1.78 -15.85 -4.85
CA TRP A 54 0.50 -15.58 -4.20
C TRP A 54 0.19 -14.07 -4.13
N LEU A 55 1.19 -13.24 -3.78
CA LEU A 55 1.03 -11.78 -3.70
C LEU A 55 0.83 -11.09 -5.06
N ARG A 56 1.23 -11.74 -6.16
CA ARG A 56 1.07 -11.21 -7.52
C ARG A 56 -0.33 -11.47 -8.12
N GLN A 57 -1.17 -12.26 -7.46
CA GLN A 57 -2.54 -12.51 -7.91
C GLN A 57 -3.38 -11.21 -7.79
N PRO A 58 -4.25 -10.94 -8.79
CA PRO A 58 -5.08 -9.72 -8.82
C PRO A 58 -6.14 -9.68 -7.72
#